data_AF-A0A970FYS7-F1
#
_entry.id   AF-A0A970FYS7-F1
#
_cell.length_a   1.000
_cell.length_b   1.000
_cell.length_c   1.000
_cell.angle_alpha   90.00
_cell.angle_beta   90.00
_cell.angle_gamma   90.00
#
_symmetry.space_group_name_H-M   'P 1'
#
loop_
_entity.id
_entity.type
_entity.pdbx_description
1 polymer ?
#
loop_
_entity_poly.entity_id
_entity_poly.type
_entity_poly.pdbx_seq_one_letter_code
_entity_poly.pdbx_strand_id
1 'polypeptide(L)'
;MCVLTALYLTGVYSNIPFIKKWRTIYIETAMQTMNHKWLATAFIPKGVIDDVMKNRDAFLLAQSGLESDWSDDAASFIKDFTPKNQKEFLRLYHEIDEASFKDYIKKNPLFDLAGYEALLIDRSGLDEDGTPIKTVHGDTVLTIDTANRLMIVRVEGEGYVGRLAIVKDPSLVKVGTAATLGKSGQSVAQIAERSKAVLAVNASGFADYQAMGNGGVVVGLLISNGEMRNPCVGGDYKVIGFSEDNRLYIGKSIDEMKYRDAVEFFPALIVNGRNVVTDADAPEGSVGFGIQPRTAIGQAEDGTVFLLTVDGRKPGYSLGCTMTDLAAIMERYGAVQAANLDGGSSTVMVYRGREISRPAAGTSYGRIVPNAIVVTYPK
;
A
#
# COMPACT_ATOMS: atom_id res chain seq x y z
N MET A 1 -30.41 -33.91 -10.59
CA MET A 1 -29.56 -33.47 -11.72
C MET A 1 -29.98 -32.09 -12.24
N CYS A 2 -31.25 -31.89 -12.63
CA CYS A 2 -31.73 -30.60 -13.18
C CYS A 2 -31.53 -29.38 -12.26
N VAL A 3 -31.68 -29.53 -10.94
CA VAL A 3 -31.46 -28.44 -9.97
C VAL A 3 -29.99 -28.00 -9.95
N LEU A 4 -29.05 -28.95 -9.96
CA LEU A 4 -27.62 -28.64 -9.99
C LEU A 4 -27.21 -27.99 -11.32
N THR A 5 -27.77 -28.45 -12.44
CA THR A 5 -27.55 -27.83 -13.76
C THR A 5 -28.12 -26.41 -13.80
N ALA A 6 -29.32 -26.17 -13.27
CA ALA A 6 -29.92 -24.85 -13.19
C ALA A 6 -29.10 -23.91 -12.29
N LEU A 7 -28.64 -24.39 -11.13
CA LEU A 7 -27.77 -23.62 -10.23
C LEU A 7 -26.43 -23.28 -10.88
N TYR A 8 -25.82 -24.23 -11.58
CA TYR A 8 -24.59 -24.01 -12.34
C TYR A 8 -24.77 -22.96 -13.42
N LEU A 9 -25.79 -23.11 -14.27
CA LEU A 9 -26.07 -22.15 -15.34
C LEU A 9 -26.38 -20.76 -14.79
N THR A 10 -27.11 -20.70 -13.67
CA THR A 10 -27.41 -19.45 -12.97
C THR A 10 -26.13 -18.81 -12.41
N GLY A 11 -25.28 -19.56 -11.71
CA GLY A 11 -24.03 -19.03 -11.18
C GLY A 11 -23.07 -18.54 -12.28
N VAL A 12 -22.91 -19.32 -13.34
CA VAL A 12 -21.89 -19.09 -14.38
C VAL A 12 -22.31 -18.08 -15.45
N TYR A 13 -23.58 -18.10 -15.88
CA TYR A 13 -24.02 -17.32 -17.04
C TYR A 13 -25.06 -16.24 -16.72
N SER A 14 -25.57 -16.17 -15.48
CA SER A 14 -26.57 -15.15 -15.15
C SER A 14 -25.98 -13.73 -15.22
N ASN A 15 -26.83 -12.81 -15.69
CA ASN A 15 -26.60 -11.37 -15.68
C ASN A 15 -27.28 -10.67 -14.50
N ILE A 16 -27.85 -11.41 -13.55
CA ILE A 16 -28.36 -10.83 -12.30
C ILE A 16 -27.20 -10.08 -11.61
N PRO A 17 -27.33 -8.77 -11.32
CA PRO A 17 -26.22 -7.94 -10.87
C PRO A 17 -25.43 -8.53 -9.71
N PHE A 18 -26.13 -9.00 -8.67
CA PHE A 18 -25.52 -9.65 -7.51
C PHE A 18 -24.70 -10.90 -7.86
N ILE A 19 -25.20 -11.78 -8.74
CA ILE A 19 -24.52 -13.02 -9.11
C ILE A 19 -23.33 -12.71 -10.02
N LYS A 20 -23.52 -11.83 -11.01
CA LYS A 20 -22.46 -11.38 -11.91
C LYS A 20 -21.31 -10.74 -11.12
N LYS A 21 -21.62 -9.86 -10.16
CA LYS A 21 -20.65 -9.25 -9.22
C LYS A 21 -19.76 -10.30 -8.57
N TRP A 22 -20.35 -11.20 -7.77
CA TRP A 22 -19.56 -12.15 -6.98
C TRP A 22 -18.84 -13.18 -7.86
N ARG A 23 -19.42 -13.56 -9.01
CA ARG A 23 -18.73 -14.37 -10.02
C ARG A 23 -17.49 -13.65 -10.55
N THR A 24 -17.61 -12.39 -10.94
CA THR A 24 -16.48 -11.60 -11.47
C THR A 24 -15.38 -11.48 -10.43
N ILE A 25 -15.71 -11.04 -9.21
CA ILE A 25 -14.73 -10.92 -8.11
C ILE A 25 -14.02 -12.25 -7.85
N TYR A 26 -14.77 -13.36 -7.84
CA TYR A 26 -14.19 -14.69 -7.67
C TYR A 26 -13.22 -15.05 -8.81
N ILE A 27 -13.61 -14.83 -10.07
CA ILE A 27 -12.76 -15.09 -11.23
C ILE A 27 -11.48 -14.25 -11.15
N GLU A 28 -11.59 -12.95 -10.94
CA GLU A 28 -10.44 -12.04 -10.87
C GLU A 28 -9.48 -12.45 -9.75
N THR A 29 -10.02 -12.72 -8.56
CA THR A 29 -9.25 -13.18 -7.40
C THR A 29 -8.55 -14.52 -7.67
N ALA A 30 -9.24 -15.47 -8.30
CA ALA A 30 -8.69 -16.78 -8.63
C ALA A 30 -7.60 -16.68 -9.71
N MET A 31 -7.79 -15.84 -10.72
CA MET A 31 -6.82 -15.65 -11.81
C MET A 31 -5.53 -14.96 -11.35
N GLN A 32 -5.56 -14.25 -10.20
CA GLN A 32 -4.38 -13.69 -9.55
C GLN A 32 -3.65 -14.66 -8.60
N THR A 33 -4.23 -15.81 -8.26
CA THR A 33 -3.64 -16.73 -7.28
C THR A 33 -3.37 -18.11 -7.88
N MET A 34 -2.14 -18.62 -7.75
CA MET A 34 -1.80 -19.95 -8.28
C MET A 34 -2.65 -21.08 -7.65
N ASN A 35 -3.01 -20.95 -6.37
CA ASN A 35 -3.71 -22.00 -5.61
C ASN A 35 -5.21 -22.13 -5.89
N HIS A 36 -5.88 -21.08 -6.42
CA HIS A 36 -7.32 -21.11 -6.71
C HIS A 36 -7.63 -21.00 -8.21
N LYS A 37 -6.64 -20.66 -9.04
CA LYS A 37 -6.79 -20.61 -10.50
C LYS A 37 -7.33 -21.92 -11.07
N TRP A 38 -6.81 -23.06 -10.61
CA TRP A 38 -7.27 -24.37 -11.09
C TRP A 38 -8.77 -24.59 -10.86
N LEU A 39 -9.30 -24.12 -9.72
CA LEU A 39 -10.70 -24.26 -9.37
C LEU A 39 -11.59 -23.41 -10.28
N ALA A 40 -11.19 -22.16 -10.55
CA ALA A 40 -11.91 -21.33 -11.52
C ALA A 40 -11.86 -21.95 -12.93
N THR A 41 -10.69 -22.39 -13.40
CA THR A 41 -10.54 -22.97 -14.75
C THR A 41 -11.18 -24.34 -14.93
N ALA A 42 -11.42 -25.09 -13.86
CA ALA A 42 -12.08 -26.40 -13.91
C ALA A 42 -13.60 -26.29 -14.06
N PHE A 43 -14.20 -25.23 -13.49
CA PHE A 43 -15.66 -25.10 -13.40
C PHE A 43 -16.24 -23.97 -14.24
N ILE A 44 -15.45 -22.94 -14.58
CA ILE A 44 -15.91 -21.77 -15.34
C ILE A 44 -15.37 -21.87 -16.78
N PRO A 45 -16.24 -21.77 -17.81
CA PRO A 45 -15.80 -21.82 -19.20
C PRO A 45 -14.80 -20.72 -19.52
N LYS A 46 -13.81 -21.05 -20.35
CA LYS A 46 -12.75 -20.12 -20.75
C LYS A 46 -13.29 -18.79 -21.30
N GLY A 47 -14.34 -18.80 -22.13
CA GLY A 47 -14.92 -17.58 -22.67
C GLY A 47 -15.43 -16.61 -21.59
N VAL A 48 -16.02 -17.11 -20.50
CA VAL A 48 -16.48 -16.29 -19.38
C VAL A 48 -15.29 -15.71 -18.60
N ILE A 49 -14.23 -16.49 -18.42
CA ILE A 49 -12.99 -16.03 -17.78
C ILE A 49 -12.34 -14.95 -18.64
N ASP A 50 -12.15 -15.21 -19.93
CA ASP A 50 -11.54 -14.27 -20.88
C ASP A 50 -12.32 -12.95 -20.91
N ASP A 51 -13.66 -13.01 -20.94
CA ASP A 51 -14.52 -11.82 -20.92
C ASP A 51 -14.37 -11.00 -19.64
N VAL A 52 -14.22 -11.65 -18.48
CA VAL A 52 -13.96 -10.95 -17.21
C VAL A 52 -12.58 -10.31 -17.21
N MET A 53 -11.57 -11.00 -17.73
CA MET A 53 -10.19 -10.51 -17.72
C MET A 53 -9.92 -9.40 -18.75
N LYS A 54 -10.72 -9.25 -19.81
CA LYS A 54 -10.60 -8.15 -20.79
C LYS A 54 -10.63 -6.76 -20.14
N ASN A 55 -11.41 -6.59 -19.07
CA ASN A 55 -11.47 -5.32 -18.33
C ASN A 55 -10.12 -4.95 -17.73
N ARG A 56 -9.36 -5.94 -17.26
CA ARG A 56 -8.01 -5.75 -16.74
C ARG A 56 -7.06 -5.27 -17.84
N ASP A 57 -7.13 -5.91 -19.01
CA ASP A 57 -6.25 -5.57 -20.13
C ASP A 57 -6.52 -4.15 -20.64
N ALA A 58 -7.80 -3.77 -20.74
CA ALA A 58 -8.20 -2.40 -21.07
C ALA A 58 -7.72 -1.38 -20.03
N PHE A 59 -7.85 -1.71 -18.74
CA PHE A 59 -7.35 -0.88 -17.65
C PHE A 59 -5.83 -0.71 -17.70
N LEU A 60 -5.06 -1.80 -17.90
CA LEU A 60 -3.60 -1.75 -18.03
C LEU A 60 -3.18 -0.96 -19.28
N LEU A 61 -3.91 -1.09 -20.39
CA LEU A 61 -3.66 -0.27 -21.58
C LEU A 61 -3.89 1.22 -21.30
N ALA A 62 -4.93 1.58 -20.54
CA ALA A 62 -5.21 2.97 -20.14
C ALA A 62 -4.15 3.55 -19.19
N GLN A 63 -3.36 2.69 -18.53
CA GLN A 63 -2.20 3.13 -17.73
C GLN A 63 -1.05 3.59 -18.63
N SER A 64 -1.05 3.22 -19.92
CA SER A 64 -0.02 3.66 -20.85
C SER A 64 -0.07 5.18 -21.03
N GLY A 65 1.05 5.84 -20.75
CA GLY A 65 1.23 7.30 -20.87
C GLY A 65 0.96 8.07 -19.58
N LEU A 66 0.52 7.39 -18.51
CA LEU A 66 0.49 8.00 -17.19
C LEU A 66 1.90 8.15 -16.64
N GLU A 67 2.31 9.41 -16.47
CA GLU A 67 3.62 9.83 -15.98
C GLU A 67 3.45 11.01 -15.03
N SER A 68 4.20 11.00 -13.93
CA SER A 68 4.19 12.07 -12.95
C SER A 68 4.76 13.35 -13.56
N ASP A 69 4.08 14.44 -13.30
CA ASP A 69 4.54 15.78 -13.58
C ASP A 69 4.47 16.60 -12.29
N TRP A 70 5.60 17.21 -11.96
CA TRP A 70 5.78 18.08 -10.80
C TRP A 70 6.23 19.49 -11.23
N SER A 71 6.08 19.87 -12.52
CA SER A 71 6.58 21.14 -13.06
C SER A 71 5.92 22.39 -12.46
N ASP A 72 4.67 22.26 -12.01
CA ASP A 72 3.88 23.38 -11.46
C ASP A 72 4.07 23.57 -9.94
N ASP A 73 4.95 22.77 -9.31
CA ASP A 73 5.13 22.77 -7.86
C ASP A 73 6.03 23.92 -7.37
N ALA A 74 5.40 24.98 -6.87
CA ALA A 74 6.06 26.02 -6.09
C ALA A 74 6.27 25.63 -4.60
N ALA A 75 5.72 24.50 -4.16
CA ALA A 75 5.73 24.11 -2.76
C ALA A 75 7.07 23.47 -2.36
N SER A 76 7.88 24.24 -1.63
CA SER A 76 9.02 23.69 -0.88
C SER A 76 8.50 22.90 0.32
N PHE A 77 8.95 21.65 0.47
CA PHE A 77 8.64 20.82 1.62
C PHE A 77 9.03 21.53 2.92
N ILE A 78 8.23 21.37 3.96
CA ILE A 78 8.64 21.79 5.30
C ILE A 78 9.66 20.77 5.84
N LYS A 79 10.94 20.93 5.45
CA LYS A 79 12.02 19.99 5.83
C LYS A 79 12.40 20.08 7.30
N ASP A 80 12.27 21.26 7.90
CA ASP A 80 12.78 21.58 9.23
C ASP A 80 11.69 22.21 10.11
N PHE A 81 10.68 21.42 10.45
CA PHE A 81 9.66 21.82 11.41
C PHE A 81 9.55 20.82 12.55
N THR A 82 9.70 21.36 13.75
CA THR A 82 9.51 20.65 15.02
C THR A 82 8.46 21.42 15.80
N PRO A 83 7.29 20.81 16.08
CA PRO A 83 6.19 21.52 16.71
C PRO A 83 6.51 21.83 18.18
N LYS A 84 6.48 23.11 18.55
CA LYS A 84 6.80 23.58 19.91
C LYS A 84 5.59 23.68 20.83
N ASN A 85 4.40 23.62 20.26
CA ASN A 85 3.14 23.75 20.97
C ASN A 85 2.04 22.97 20.26
N GLN A 86 0.89 22.81 20.93
CA GLN A 86 -0.24 22.02 20.43
C GLN A 86 -0.75 22.52 19.07
N LYS A 87 -0.78 23.84 18.84
CA LYS A 87 -1.25 24.43 17.57
C LYS A 87 -0.32 24.07 16.41
N GLU A 88 0.99 24.15 16.64
CA GLU A 88 2.00 23.73 15.66
C GLU A 88 1.94 22.22 15.39
N PHE A 89 1.72 21.42 16.44
CA PHE A 89 1.54 19.97 16.31
C PHE A 89 0.35 19.60 15.43
N LEU A 90 -0.82 20.19 15.71
CA LEU A 90 -2.04 19.96 14.92
C LEU A 90 -1.94 20.53 13.49
N ARG A 91 -1.05 21.50 13.25
CA ARG A 91 -0.74 21.95 11.89
C ARG A 91 0.11 20.92 11.13
N LEU A 92 1.09 20.30 11.80
CA LEU A 92 1.92 19.24 11.21
C LEU A 92 1.08 17.99 10.90
N TYR A 93 0.28 17.57 11.88
CA TYR A 93 -0.64 16.43 11.79
C TYR A 93 -2.08 16.92 11.59
N HIS A 94 -2.29 17.68 10.52
CA HIS A 94 -3.60 18.25 10.18
C HIS A 94 -4.67 17.19 9.88
N GLU A 95 -4.26 15.94 9.67
CA GLU A 95 -5.17 14.81 9.54
C GLU A 95 -5.86 14.45 10.86
N ILE A 96 -5.36 14.90 12.00
CA ILE A 96 -5.95 14.62 13.32
C ILE A 96 -7.22 15.47 13.52
N ASP A 97 -8.30 14.84 13.98
CA ASP A 97 -9.45 15.56 14.52
C ASP A 97 -9.07 16.24 15.84
N GLU A 98 -9.02 17.57 15.80
CA GLU A 98 -8.55 18.42 16.90
C GLU A 98 -9.33 18.18 18.21
N ALA A 99 -10.64 17.95 18.12
CA ALA A 99 -11.49 17.74 19.31
C ALA A 99 -11.12 16.44 20.03
N SER A 100 -11.04 15.33 19.30
CA SER A 100 -10.68 14.02 19.85
C SER A 100 -9.28 14.02 20.47
N PHE A 101 -8.33 14.73 19.85
CA PHE A 101 -6.97 14.87 20.36
C PHE A 101 -6.93 15.68 21.65
N LYS A 102 -7.59 16.85 21.69
CA LYS A 102 -7.65 17.68 22.89
C LYS A 102 -8.31 16.96 24.06
N ASP A 103 -9.37 16.20 23.80
CA ASP A 103 -10.02 15.37 24.80
C ASP A 103 -9.10 14.27 25.34
N TYR A 104 -8.30 13.65 24.47
CA TYR A 104 -7.29 12.67 24.89
C TYR A 104 -6.20 13.29 25.75
N ILE A 105 -5.62 14.43 25.34
CA ILE A 105 -4.56 15.12 26.09
C ILE A 105 -5.08 15.59 27.46
N LYS A 106 -6.31 16.12 27.53
CA LYS A 106 -6.94 16.51 28.80
C LYS A 106 -7.06 15.34 29.79
N LYS A 107 -7.33 14.13 29.30
CA LYS A 107 -7.40 12.90 30.12
C LYS A 107 -6.02 12.32 30.43
N ASN A 108 -4.98 12.75 29.73
CA ASN A 108 -3.61 12.24 29.84
C ASN A 108 -2.60 13.41 29.94
N PRO A 109 -2.66 14.23 31.00
CA PRO A 109 -1.91 15.50 31.08
C PRO A 109 -0.38 15.36 31.05
N LEU A 110 0.16 14.15 31.28
CA LEU A 110 1.60 13.88 31.17
C LEU A 110 2.14 14.13 29.75
N PHE A 111 1.33 13.92 28.72
CA PHE A 111 1.75 14.17 27.33
C PHE A 111 1.91 15.65 27.02
N ASP A 112 1.11 16.52 27.63
CA ASP A 112 1.23 17.97 27.46
C ASP A 112 2.51 18.50 28.12
N LEU A 113 2.89 17.94 29.27
CA LEU A 113 4.11 18.30 30.00
C LEU A 113 5.40 17.83 29.30
N ALA A 114 5.34 16.70 28.58
CA ALA A 114 6.49 16.14 27.88
C ALA A 114 6.88 16.90 26.60
N GLY A 115 6.01 17.79 26.11
CA GLY A 115 6.21 18.54 24.87
C GLY A 115 5.78 17.78 23.62
N TYR A 116 5.40 18.53 22.58
CA TYR A 116 4.85 17.97 21.35
C TYR A 116 5.92 17.45 20.38
N GLU A 117 7.14 17.99 20.45
CA GLU A 117 8.30 17.57 19.66
C GLU A 117 8.71 16.10 19.85
N ALA A 118 8.51 15.56 21.06
CA ALA A 118 8.85 14.19 21.43
C ALA A 118 7.63 13.35 21.79
N LEU A 119 6.41 13.82 21.44
CA LEU A 119 5.18 13.11 21.73
C LEU A 119 5.21 11.72 21.09
N LEU A 120 5.13 10.69 21.94
CA LEU A 120 5.07 9.30 21.55
C LEU A 120 3.84 8.65 22.18
N ILE A 121 2.90 8.26 21.33
CA ILE A 121 1.75 7.42 21.67
C ILE A 121 1.83 6.22 20.75
N ASP A 122 1.85 5.01 21.29
CA ASP A 122 1.88 3.78 20.50
C ASP A 122 0.87 2.77 21.03
N ARG A 123 -0.21 2.57 20.28
CA ARG A 123 -1.24 1.54 20.47
C ARG A 123 -1.44 0.73 19.19
N SER A 124 -0.37 0.53 18.43
CA SER A 124 -0.38 -0.19 17.15
C SER A 124 -0.22 -1.71 17.26
N GLY A 125 -0.11 -2.25 18.48
CA GLY A 125 -0.01 -3.69 18.71
C GLY A 125 -1.18 -4.45 18.08
N LEU A 126 -0.91 -5.69 17.66
CA LEU A 126 -1.91 -6.55 16.98
C LEU A 126 -3.13 -6.86 17.84
N ASP A 127 -2.99 -6.78 19.16
CA ASP A 127 -4.03 -7.06 20.15
C ASP A 127 -4.60 -5.79 20.79
N GLU A 128 -4.30 -4.62 20.21
CA GLU A 128 -4.75 -3.33 20.72
C GLU A 128 -5.85 -2.72 19.84
N ASP A 129 -6.80 -2.02 20.46
CA ASP A 129 -7.91 -1.34 19.78
C ASP A 129 -7.53 0.07 19.27
N GLY A 130 -6.29 0.51 19.48
CA GLY A 130 -5.83 1.87 19.14
C GLY A 130 -6.12 2.90 20.23
N THR A 131 -6.27 4.15 19.82
CA THR A 131 -6.57 5.28 20.72
C THR A 131 -7.98 5.82 20.46
N PRO A 132 -8.58 6.60 21.38
CA PRO A 132 -9.82 7.31 21.08
C PRO A 132 -9.61 8.51 20.14
N ILE A 133 -8.37 8.83 19.76
CA ILE A 133 -8.06 9.92 18.83
C ILE A 133 -8.47 9.49 17.42
N LYS A 134 -9.14 10.39 16.71
CA LYS A 134 -9.63 10.18 15.35
C LYS A 134 -8.89 11.08 14.37
N THR A 135 -8.88 10.66 13.11
CA THR A 135 -8.58 11.59 12.01
C THR A 135 -9.81 12.40 11.66
N VAL A 136 -9.64 13.45 10.85
CA VAL A 136 -10.74 14.23 10.24
C VAL A 136 -11.64 13.36 9.34
N HIS A 137 -11.18 12.16 8.96
CA HIS A 137 -11.96 11.17 8.20
C HIS A 137 -12.64 10.13 9.10
N GLY A 138 -12.46 10.20 10.43
CA GLY A 138 -13.02 9.25 11.39
C GLY A 138 -12.19 7.97 11.60
N ASP A 139 -11.05 7.85 10.91
CA ASP A 139 -10.13 6.71 11.08
C ASP A 139 -9.47 6.76 12.46
N THR A 140 -9.14 5.60 13.03
CA THR A 140 -8.58 5.53 14.40
C THR A 140 -7.08 5.78 14.37
N VAL A 141 -6.57 6.74 15.13
CA VAL A 141 -5.12 6.93 15.29
C VAL A 141 -4.57 5.82 16.19
N LEU A 142 -3.57 5.08 15.69
CA LEU A 142 -2.90 3.99 16.41
C LEU A 142 -1.60 4.49 17.06
N THR A 143 -0.85 5.29 16.32
CA THR A 143 0.49 5.75 16.74
C THR A 143 0.70 7.19 16.35
N ILE A 144 1.30 7.96 17.26
CA ILE A 144 1.90 9.27 17.00
C ILE A 144 3.34 9.16 17.48
N ASP A 145 4.31 9.30 16.58
CA ASP A 145 5.75 9.30 16.87
C ASP A 145 6.35 10.59 16.28
N THR A 146 6.23 11.69 17.00
CA THR A 146 6.61 13.01 16.49
C THR A 146 8.11 13.13 16.25
N ALA A 147 8.93 12.52 17.10
CA ALA A 147 10.38 12.51 16.95
C ALA A 147 10.79 11.90 15.59
N ASN A 148 10.03 10.92 15.11
CA ASN A 148 10.24 10.27 13.82
C ASN A 148 9.32 10.77 12.70
N ARG A 149 8.59 11.88 12.93
CA ARG A 149 7.70 12.52 11.94
C ARG A 149 6.68 11.54 11.34
N LEU A 150 6.12 10.66 12.17
CA LEU A 150 5.31 9.52 11.75
C LEU A 150 4.01 9.45 12.55
N MET A 151 2.90 9.26 11.84
CA MET A 151 1.62 8.85 12.42
C MET A 151 1.14 7.57 11.74
N ILE A 152 0.50 6.66 12.47
CA ILE A 152 -0.10 5.44 11.91
C ILE A 152 -1.57 5.42 12.29
N VAL A 153 -2.44 5.20 11.31
CA VAL A 153 -3.90 5.15 11.49
C VAL A 153 -4.47 3.83 10.97
N ARG A 154 -5.54 3.35 11.61
CA ARG A 154 -6.32 2.20 11.16
C ARG A 154 -7.37 2.68 10.18
N VAL A 155 -7.32 2.18 8.95
CA VAL A 155 -8.32 2.45 7.91
C VAL A 155 -9.21 1.23 7.74
N GLU A 156 -10.51 1.43 7.75
CA GLU A 156 -11.50 0.35 7.71
C GLU A 156 -12.57 0.66 6.66
N GLY A 157 -13.14 -0.38 6.08
CA GLY A 157 -14.25 -0.28 5.13
C GLY A 157 -15.05 -1.57 5.10
N GLU A 158 -15.86 -1.78 4.05
CA GLU A 158 -16.69 -2.98 3.96
C GLU A 158 -15.81 -4.24 3.75
N GLY A 159 -15.52 -4.95 4.84
CA GLY A 159 -14.82 -6.23 4.81
C GLY A 159 -13.30 -6.14 4.77
N TYR A 160 -12.69 -4.96 4.97
CA TYR A 160 -11.25 -4.79 5.06
C TYR A 160 -10.79 -3.98 6.27
N VAL A 161 -9.59 -4.32 6.76
CA VAL A 161 -8.86 -3.60 7.80
C VAL A 161 -7.43 -3.34 7.32
N GLY A 162 -7.00 -2.09 7.37
CA GLY A 162 -5.67 -1.66 6.96
C GLY A 162 -4.99 -0.73 7.95
N ARG A 163 -3.72 -0.46 7.70
CA ARG A 163 -2.93 0.58 8.36
C ARG A 163 -2.33 1.51 7.32
N LEU A 164 -2.51 2.79 7.55
CA LEU A 164 -1.89 3.85 6.77
C LEU A 164 -0.86 4.55 7.66
N ALA A 165 0.41 4.45 7.27
CA ALA A 165 1.47 5.26 7.85
C ALA A 165 1.57 6.58 7.06
N ILE A 166 1.62 7.67 7.80
CA ILE A 166 1.67 9.06 7.33
C ILE A 166 3.02 9.61 7.79
N VAL A 167 3.95 9.76 6.85
CA VAL A 167 5.34 10.16 7.08
C VAL A 167 5.50 11.61 6.61
N LYS A 168 5.80 12.53 7.51
CA LYS A 168 5.86 13.96 7.21
C LYS A 168 7.17 14.42 6.54
N ASP A 169 8.16 13.55 6.47
CA ASP A 169 9.45 13.84 5.84
C ASP A 169 9.80 12.79 4.76
N PRO A 170 9.65 13.12 3.48
CA PRO A 170 9.90 12.18 2.39
C PRO A 170 11.38 11.78 2.30
N SER A 171 12.32 12.57 2.83
CA SER A 171 13.75 12.27 2.77
C SER A 171 14.15 11.06 3.61
N LEU A 172 13.31 10.68 4.58
CA LEU A 172 13.49 9.50 5.42
C LEU A 172 13.07 8.20 4.72
N VAL A 173 12.26 8.29 3.66
CA VAL A 173 11.72 7.14 2.94
C VAL A 173 12.74 6.64 1.92
N LYS A 174 13.10 5.36 1.97
CA LYS A 174 14.14 4.74 1.13
C LYS A 174 13.74 3.34 0.68
N VAL A 175 14.51 2.75 -0.22
CA VAL A 175 14.42 1.32 -0.54
C VAL A 175 15.50 0.56 0.22
N GLY A 176 15.09 -0.23 1.20
CA GLY A 176 15.94 -1.18 1.92
C GLY A 176 16.02 -2.51 1.19
N THR A 177 17.18 -3.17 1.24
CA THR A 177 17.42 -4.46 0.58
C THR A 177 17.77 -5.56 1.58
N ALA A 178 17.36 -6.79 1.27
CA ALA A 178 17.82 -7.98 1.98
C ALA A 178 19.35 -8.09 1.89
N ALA A 179 19.99 -8.49 2.98
CA ALA A 179 21.44 -8.72 3.04
C ALA A 179 21.91 -9.78 2.02
N THR A 180 21.02 -10.70 1.67
CA THR A 180 21.27 -11.83 0.76
C THR A 180 20.60 -11.64 -0.60
N LEU A 181 20.36 -10.39 -1.03
CA LEU A 181 19.81 -10.06 -2.35
C LEU A 181 20.50 -10.85 -3.47
N GLY A 182 19.72 -11.40 -4.39
CA GLY A 182 20.14 -12.32 -5.44
C GLY A 182 20.25 -13.79 -5.02
N LYS A 183 20.23 -14.09 -3.71
CA LYS A 183 20.31 -15.46 -3.17
C LYS A 183 19.05 -15.86 -2.40
N SER A 184 18.63 -15.05 -1.43
CA SER A 184 17.45 -15.27 -0.59
C SER A 184 16.93 -13.93 -0.07
N GLY A 185 15.63 -13.85 0.14
CA GLY A 185 14.98 -12.71 0.78
C GLY A 185 15.15 -12.74 2.30
N GLN A 186 14.60 -11.71 2.95
CA GLN A 186 14.48 -11.59 4.39
C GLN A 186 13.06 -11.13 4.74
N SER A 187 12.62 -11.32 6.00
CA SER A 187 11.36 -10.71 6.43
C SER A 187 11.46 -9.18 6.36
N VAL A 188 10.31 -8.50 6.21
CA VAL A 188 10.27 -7.03 6.23
C VAL A 188 10.88 -6.47 7.53
N ALA A 189 10.69 -7.15 8.66
CA ALA A 189 11.29 -6.77 9.94
C ALA A 189 12.82 -6.84 9.93
N GLN A 190 13.40 -7.90 9.36
CA GLN A 190 14.85 -8.03 9.22
C GLN A 190 15.45 -6.96 8.28
N ILE A 191 14.74 -6.62 7.19
CA ILE A 191 15.16 -5.54 6.29
C ILE A 191 15.07 -4.18 6.99
N ALA A 192 14.04 -3.96 7.79
CA ALA A 192 13.87 -2.74 8.59
C ALA A 192 15.02 -2.57 9.60
N GLU A 193 15.34 -3.62 10.35
CA GLU A 193 16.45 -3.64 11.31
C GLU A 193 17.78 -3.31 10.62
N ARG A 194 18.09 -4.01 9.53
CA ARG A 194 19.31 -3.77 8.74
C ARG A 194 19.38 -2.34 8.22
N SER A 195 18.25 -1.78 7.82
CA SER A 195 18.15 -0.43 7.28
C SER A 195 18.12 0.66 8.37
N LYS A 196 18.16 0.28 9.66
CA LYS A 196 17.97 1.18 10.81
C LYS A 196 16.69 2.00 10.65
N ALA A 197 15.59 1.30 10.38
CA ALA A 197 14.31 1.89 10.05
C ALA A 197 13.34 1.85 11.24
N VAL A 198 12.58 2.94 11.41
CA VAL A 198 11.47 3.02 12.36
C VAL A 198 10.21 2.33 11.81
N LEU A 199 10.03 2.32 10.49
CA LEU A 199 8.89 1.74 9.80
C LEU A 199 9.37 1.02 8.52
N ALA A 200 8.72 -0.08 8.15
CA ALA A 200 8.92 -0.71 6.85
C ALA A 200 7.64 -1.38 6.32
N VAL A 201 7.49 -1.37 5.00
CA VAL A 201 6.51 -2.18 4.26
C VAL A 201 7.19 -2.93 3.13
N ASN A 202 6.62 -4.04 2.66
CA ASN A 202 7.13 -4.71 1.47
C ASN A 202 7.06 -3.78 0.23
N ALA A 203 7.91 -4.03 -0.78
CA ALA A 203 8.03 -3.14 -1.94
C ALA A 203 7.76 -3.82 -3.29
N SER A 204 8.80 -4.25 -4.00
CA SER A 204 8.64 -4.78 -5.37
C SER A 204 8.14 -6.22 -5.38
N GLY A 205 7.72 -6.67 -6.56
CA GLY A 205 7.57 -8.10 -6.84
C GLY A 205 8.92 -8.83 -6.86
N PHE A 206 8.84 -10.16 -6.86
CA PHE A 206 10.02 -11.03 -6.92
C PHE A 206 9.71 -12.34 -7.63
N ALA A 207 10.76 -13.03 -8.08
CA ALA A 207 10.63 -14.29 -8.80
C ALA A 207 10.05 -15.37 -7.89
N ASP A 208 8.83 -15.80 -8.20
CA ASP A 208 8.03 -16.71 -7.39
C ASP A 208 7.45 -17.86 -8.20
N TYR A 209 8.34 -18.64 -8.83
CA TYR A 209 7.94 -19.78 -9.62
C TYR A 209 7.24 -20.83 -8.74
N GLN A 210 6.00 -21.19 -9.11
CA GLN A 210 5.18 -22.19 -8.42
C GLN A 210 4.91 -21.90 -6.92
N ALA A 211 4.95 -20.64 -6.50
CA ALA A 211 4.79 -20.20 -5.11
C ALA A 211 5.93 -20.65 -4.18
N MET A 212 7.07 -21.04 -4.75
CA MET A 212 8.27 -21.51 -4.03
C MET A 212 9.41 -20.48 -4.08
N GLY A 213 9.11 -19.24 -4.45
CA GLY A 213 10.08 -18.15 -4.50
C GLY A 213 10.69 -17.89 -3.14
N ASN A 214 12.02 -17.90 -3.08
CA ASN A 214 12.78 -17.66 -1.85
C ASN A 214 12.99 -16.16 -1.54
N GLY A 215 12.29 -15.26 -2.24
CA GLY A 215 12.39 -13.82 -2.04
C GLY A 215 13.73 -13.20 -2.43
N GLY A 216 14.65 -13.94 -3.08
CA GLY A 216 15.99 -13.45 -3.36
C GLY A 216 16.12 -12.57 -4.60
N VAL A 217 15.27 -12.77 -5.62
CA VAL A 217 15.44 -12.18 -6.94
C VAL A 217 14.31 -11.21 -7.24
N VAL A 218 14.64 -9.93 -7.41
CA VAL A 218 13.69 -8.86 -7.74
C VAL A 218 13.10 -9.06 -9.14
N VAL A 219 11.83 -8.72 -9.30
CA VAL A 219 11.20 -8.52 -10.61
C VAL A 219 10.97 -7.02 -10.78
N GLY A 220 11.56 -6.44 -11.83
CA GLY A 220 11.48 -5.01 -12.11
C GLY A 220 12.65 -4.18 -11.59
N LEU A 221 12.65 -2.89 -11.90
CA LEU A 221 13.66 -1.93 -11.43
C LEU A 221 13.89 -2.05 -9.91
N LEU A 222 15.15 -2.00 -9.51
CA LEU A 222 15.55 -1.71 -8.13
C LEU A 222 16.69 -0.69 -8.16
N ILE A 223 16.44 0.48 -7.58
CA ILE A 223 17.45 1.48 -7.24
C ILE A 223 17.41 1.67 -5.72
N SER A 224 18.57 1.62 -5.07
CA SER A 224 18.71 1.85 -3.64
C SER A 224 19.95 2.69 -3.38
N ASN A 225 19.79 3.81 -2.67
CA ASN A 225 20.84 4.80 -2.43
C ASN A 225 21.56 5.27 -3.72
N GLY A 226 20.80 5.50 -4.79
CA GLY A 226 21.28 5.97 -6.09
C GLY A 226 21.95 4.91 -6.96
N GLU A 227 22.07 3.67 -6.48
CA GLU A 227 22.68 2.57 -7.24
C GLU A 227 21.60 1.65 -7.82
N MET A 228 21.59 1.49 -9.14
CA MET A 228 20.73 0.53 -9.81
C MET A 228 21.25 -0.89 -9.58
N ARG A 229 20.41 -1.72 -8.96
CA ARG A 229 20.69 -3.12 -8.61
C ARG A 229 19.96 -4.11 -9.53
N ASN A 230 18.87 -3.70 -10.16
CA ASN A 230 18.12 -4.50 -11.13
C ASN A 230 17.47 -3.57 -12.17
N PRO A 231 17.45 -3.92 -13.49
CA PRO A 231 16.88 -3.07 -14.53
C PRO A 231 15.34 -3.13 -14.59
N CYS A 232 14.73 -2.18 -15.31
CA CYS A 232 13.29 -2.21 -15.61
C CYS A 232 12.90 -3.46 -16.41
N VAL A 233 11.68 -3.95 -16.18
CA VAL A 233 11.07 -5.03 -16.98
C VAL A 233 10.41 -4.47 -18.24
N GLY A 234 9.86 -3.26 -18.17
CA GLY A 234 9.08 -2.65 -19.26
C GLY A 234 7.64 -3.17 -19.35
N GLY A 235 6.94 -2.83 -20.44
CA GLY A 235 5.52 -3.15 -20.60
C GLY A 235 4.63 -2.27 -19.72
N ASP A 236 3.72 -2.90 -18.97
CA ASP A 236 2.72 -2.19 -18.12
C ASP A 236 3.27 -1.79 -16.74
N TYR A 237 4.50 -2.17 -16.44
CA TYR A 237 5.16 -1.84 -15.19
C TYR A 237 5.45 -0.34 -15.09
N LYS A 238 5.35 0.18 -13.87
CA LYS A 238 5.65 1.57 -13.54
C LYS A 238 6.87 1.64 -12.64
N VAL A 239 7.82 2.48 -13.03
CA VAL A 239 8.86 2.98 -12.13
C VAL A 239 8.16 3.80 -11.04
N ILE A 240 8.37 3.44 -9.79
CA ILE A 240 7.81 4.08 -8.60
C ILE A 240 9.01 4.43 -7.71
N GLY A 241 9.39 5.70 -7.64
CA GLY A 241 10.61 6.07 -6.94
C GLY A 241 10.73 7.53 -6.56
N PHE A 242 11.58 7.79 -5.58
CA PHE A 242 11.95 9.13 -5.15
C PHE A 242 13.15 9.64 -5.95
N SER A 243 13.05 10.87 -6.44
CA SER A 243 14.18 11.60 -7.00
C SER A 243 15.05 12.24 -5.91
N GLU A 244 16.17 12.86 -6.29
CA GLU A 244 17.04 13.61 -5.38
C GLU A 244 16.33 14.77 -4.68
N ASP A 245 15.24 15.29 -5.25
CA ASP A 245 14.41 16.32 -4.62
C ASP A 245 13.44 15.77 -3.54
N ASN A 246 13.27 14.45 -3.44
CA ASN A 246 12.31 13.74 -2.58
C ASN A 246 10.85 13.78 -3.05
N ARG A 247 10.59 14.14 -4.31
CA ARG A 247 9.30 13.89 -4.96
C ARG A 247 9.22 12.43 -5.42
N LEU A 248 8.04 11.84 -5.27
CA LEU A 248 7.69 10.51 -5.75
C LEU A 248 7.26 10.63 -7.22
N TYR A 249 7.97 9.95 -8.11
CA TYR A 249 7.63 9.86 -9.52
C TYR A 249 7.11 8.47 -9.86
N ILE A 250 6.06 8.44 -10.67
CA ILE A 250 5.42 7.28 -11.26
C ILE A 250 5.58 7.43 -12.78
N GLY A 251 6.28 6.52 -13.44
CA GLY A 251 6.59 6.67 -14.87
C GLY A 251 6.95 5.37 -15.56
N LYS A 252 7.29 5.43 -16.84
CA LYS A 252 7.64 4.25 -17.66
C LYS A 252 9.13 3.91 -17.64
N SER A 253 10.00 4.89 -17.47
CA SER A 253 11.45 4.69 -17.53
C SER A 253 12.19 5.53 -16.50
N ILE A 254 13.51 5.42 -16.51
CA ILE A 254 14.43 6.17 -15.66
C ILE A 254 15.15 7.28 -16.43
N ASP A 255 14.78 7.53 -17.68
CA ASP A 255 15.54 8.40 -18.59
C ASP A 255 15.36 9.88 -18.26
N GLU A 256 14.18 10.25 -17.76
CA GLU A 256 13.81 11.64 -17.50
C GLU A 256 14.18 12.11 -16.10
N MET A 257 14.42 11.18 -15.17
CA MET A 257 14.63 11.48 -13.76
C MET A 257 15.73 10.64 -13.13
N LYS A 258 16.53 11.30 -12.30
CA LYS A 258 17.53 10.61 -11.48
C LYS A 258 16.93 10.20 -10.14
N TYR A 259 16.83 8.90 -9.93
CA TYR A 259 16.27 8.33 -8.71
C TYR A 259 17.32 8.06 -7.65
N ARG A 260 17.01 8.41 -6.40
CA ARG A 260 17.78 7.93 -5.23
C ARG A 260 17.30 6.56 -4.76
N ASP A 261 16.00 6.29 -4.87
CA ASP A 261 15.38 5.06 -4.41
C ASP A 261 14.17 4.77 -5.30
N ALA A 262 14.13 3.62 -5.96
CA ALA A 262 13.04 3.27 -6.86
C ALA A 262 12.81 1.77 -6.91
N VAL A 263 11.56 1.39 -7.10
CA VAL A 263 11.12 0.03 -7.43
C VAL A 263 10.23 0.07 -8.66
N GLU A 264 9.88 -1.10 -9.19
CA GLU A 264 8.90 -1.21 -10.27
C GLU A 264 7.73 -2.09 -9.86
N PHE A 265 6.50 -1.61 -10.10
CA PHE A 265 5.28 -2.40 -9.92
C PHE A 265 4.11 -1.79 -10.69
N PHE A 266 2.91 -2.34 -10.54
CA PHE A 266 1.71 -1.84 -11.20
C PHE A 266 0.45 -2.12 -10.37
N PRO A 267 -0.67 -1.43 -10.64
CA PRO A 267 -0.81 -0.24 -11.47
C PRO A 267 -0.50 1.07 -10.70
N ALA A 268 -0.49 2.20 -11.42
CA ALA A 268 -0.63 3.51 -10.78
C ALA A 268 -2.06 3.67 -10.24
N LEU A 269 -2.17 4.37 -9.11
CA LEU A 269 -3.43 4.64 -8.40
C LEU A 269 -3.90 6.08 -8.62
N ILE A 270 -2.98 7.02 -8.41
CA ILE A 270 -3.20 8.46 -8.57
C ILE A 270 -2.00 9.03 -9.30
N VAL A 271 -2.23 9.84 -10.32
CA VAL A 271 -1.18 10.53 -11.07
C VAL A 271 -1.62 11.99 -11.24
N ASN A 272 -0.76 12.91 -10.82
CA ASN A 272 -0.96 14.37 -10.92
C ASN A 272 -2.31 14.81 -10.32
N GLY A 273 -2.62 14.30 -9.11
CA GLY A 273 -3.86 14.61 -8.38
C GLY A 273 -5.11 13.93 -8.92
N ARG A 274 -5.02 13.17 -10.02
CA ARG A 274 -6.15 12.45 -10.60
C ARG A 274 -6.13 10.99 -10.19
N ASN A 275 -7.23 10.51 -9.61
CA ASN A 275 -7.45 9.08 -9.41
C ASN A 275 -7.63 8.37 -10.76
N VAL A 276 -6.63 7.57 -11.14
CA VAL A 276 -6.55 6.83 -12.42
C VAL A 276 -7.04 5.38 -12.30
N VAL A 277 -7.53 5.01 -11.11
CA VAL A 277 -8.22 3.73 -10.85
C VAL A 277 -9.70 4.03 -10.68
N THR A 278 -10.25 4.68 -11.69
CA THR A 278 -11.67 4.96 -11.81
C THR A 278 -12.10 4.53 -13.20
N ASP A 279 -12.99 3.54 -13.29
CA ASP A 279 -13.86 3.49 -14.45
C ASP A 279 -15.21 2.86 -14.12
N ALA A 280 -16.25 3.46 -14.70
CA ALA A 280 -17.67 3.19 -14.42
C ALA A 280 -18.14 1.79 -14.86
N ASP A 281 -17.31 1.07 -15.61
CA ASP A 281 -17.66 -0.21 -16.26
C ASP A 281 -17.00 -1.46 -15.62
N ALA A 282 -16.12 -1.29 -14.63
CA ALA A 282 -15.55 -2.41 -13.88
C ALA A 282 -16.54 -2.85 -12.77
N PRO A 283 -16.91 -4.13 -12.64
CA PRO A 283 -17.71 -4.61 -11.51
C PRO A 283 -17.00 -4.24 -10.19
N GLU A 284 -17.58 -3.26 -9.48
CA GLU A 284 -17.18 -2.81 -8.15
C GLU A 284 -15.73 -2.35 -7.96
N GLY A 285 -15.09 -1.80 -9.00
CA GLY A 285 -13.79 -1.15 -8.82
C GLY A 285 -12.61 -2.10 -8.55
N SER A 286 -12.79 -3.40 -8.79
CA SER A 286 -11.70 -4.38 -8.78
C SER A 286 -10.70 -4.18 -9.93
N VAL A 287 -11.18 -3.65 -11.06
CA VAL A 287 -10.44 -3.47 -12.34
C VAL A 287 -9.66 -4.71 -12.79
N GLY A 288 -10.19 -5.92 -12.49
CA GLY A 288 -9.53 -7.17 -12.84
C GLY A 288 -8.55 -7.72 -11.82
N PHE A 289 -8.45 -7.09 -10.64
CA PHE A 289 -7.51 -7.48 -9.60
C PHE A 289 -8.14 -8.17 -8.38
N GLY A 290 -9.47 -8.21 -8.31
CA GLY A 290 -10.22 -8.85 -7.24
C GLY A 290 -9.95 -8.26 -5.85
N ILE A 291 -10.39 -8.99 -4.83
CA ILE A 291 -10.19 -8.62 -3.43
C ILE A 291 -8.94 -9.31 -2.91
N GLN A 292 -7.95 -8.54 -2.45
CA GLN A 292 -6.67 -9.06 -1.98
C GLN A 292 -6.12 -8.24 -0.80
N PRO A 293 -5.18 -8.80 -0.02
CA PRO A 293 -4.25 -7.98 0.75
C PRO A 293 -3.44 -7.10 -0.23
N ARG A 294 -3.24 -5.83 0.12
CA ARG A 294 -2.63 -4.83 -0.77
C ARG A 294 -1.58 -4.02 -0.01
N THR A 295 -0.55 -3.58 -0.73
CA THR A 295 0.39 -2.57 -0.25
C THR A 295 0.45 -1.42 -1.26
N ALA A 296 0.49 -0.18 -0.81
CA ALA A 296 0.60 0.99 -1.68
C ALA A 296 1.52 2.06 -1.08
N ILE A 297 2.07 2.89 -1.97
CA ILE A 297 2.82 4.09 -1.63
C ILE A 297 2.21 5.29 -2.33
N GLY A 298 2.26 6.47 -1.70
CA GLY A 298 1.88 7.71 -2.34
C GLY A 298 2.48 8.92 -1.66
N GLN A 299 2.29 10.09 -2.26
CA GLN A 299 2.78 11.36 -1.74
C GLN A 299 1.75 12.47 -2.00
N ALA A 300 1.50 13.30 -0.99
CA ALA A 300 0.73 14.54 -1.10
C ALA A 300 1.59 15.69 -1.66
N GLU A 301 0.94 16.78 -2.07
CA GLU A 301 1.61 17.98 -2.61
C GLU A 301 2.59 18.61 -1.61
N ASP A 302 2.28 18.54 -0.31
CA ASP A 302 3.13 19.04 0.78
C ASP A 302 4.36 18.15 1.09
N GLY A 303 4.49 17.01 0.40
CA GLY A 303 5.54 16.02 0.57
C GLY A 303 5.26 14.90 1.55
N THR A 304 4.14 14.94 2.27
CA THR A 304 3.70 13.85 3.15
C THR A 304 3.64 12.55 2.35
N VAL A 305 4.33 11.51 2.82
CA VAL A 305 4.34 10.18 2.21
C VAL A 305 3.38 9.25 2.94
N PHE A 306 2.64 8.50 2.15
CA PHE A 306 1.68 7.50 2.58
C PHE A 306 2.23 6.10 2.30
N LEU A 307 2.26 5.24 3.31
CA LEU A 307 2.52 3.81 3.15
C LEU A 307 1.33 3.04 3.70
N LEU A 308 0.60 2.37 2.82
CA LEU A 308 -0.65 1.68 3.12
C LEU A 308 -0.45 0.17 3.04
N THR A 309 -0.89 -0.56 4.05
CA THR A 309 -1.07 -2.01 3.99
C THR A 309 -2.50 -2.37 4.37
N VAL A 310 -3.16 -3.18 3.56
CA VAL A 310 -4.49 -3.74 3.85
C VAL A 310 -4.35 -5.24 4.08
N ASP A 311 -4.75 -5.70 5.26
CA ASP A 311 -4.76 -7.12 5.59
C ASP A 311 -5.79 -7.84 4.71
N GLY A 312 -5.63 -9.13 4.44
CA GLY A 312 -6.62 -9.85 3.64
C GLY A 312 -6.55 -11.36 3.80
N ARG A 313 -7.48 -12.07 3.15
CA ARG A 313 -7.64 -13.53 3.21
C ARG A 313 -7.84 -14.07 4.63
N LYS A 314 -8.47 -13.29 5.50
CA LYS A 314 -8.82 -13.65 6.88
C LYS A 314 -10.33 -13.49 7.08
N PRO A 315 -11.14 -14.52 6.75
CA PRO A 315 -12.58 -14.49 6.98
C PRO A 315 -12.93 -14.11 8.42
N GLY A 316 -13.91 -13.22 8.59
CA GLY A 316 -14.31 -12.68 9.89
C GLY A 316 -13.44 -11.54 10.43
N TYR A 317 -12.37 -11.16 9.73
CA TYR A 317 -11.53 -10.01 10.09
C TYR A 317 -11.29 -9.07 8.90
N SER A 318 -10.57 -9.55 7.88
CA SER A 318 -10.27 -8.76 6.68
C SER A 318 -10.15 -9.68 5.48
N LEU A 319 -11.06 -9.52 4.51
CA LEU A 319 -11.00 -10.25 3.24
C LEU A 319 -9.92 -9.66 2.32
N GLY A 320 -9.62 -8.37 2.47
CA GLY A 320 -8.79 -7.58 1.57
C GLY A 320 -9.62 -6.49 0.91
N CYS A 321 -9.02 -5.69 0.04
CA CYS A 321 -9.72 -4.62 -0.68
C CYS A 321 -9.51 -4.70 -2.19
N THR A 322 -10.37 -4.00 -2.92
CA THR A 322 -10.22 -3.78 -4.37
C THR A 322 -9.14 -2.74 -4.66
N MET A 323 -8.81 -2.54 -5.95
CA MET A 323 -7.88 -1.48 -6.34
C MET A 323 -8.53 -0.10 -6.19
N THR A 324 -9.83 0.03 -6.46
CA THR A 324 -10.57 1.28 -6.24
C THR A 324 -10.64 1.65 -4.76
N ASP A 325 -10.86 0.69 -3.85
CA ASP A 325 -10.78 0.96 -2.40
C ASP A 325 -9.40 1.51 -2.03
N LEU A 326 -8.34 0.89 -2.56
CA LEU A 326 -6.96 1.29 -2.31
C LEU A 326 -6.70 2.71 -2.80
N ALA A 327 -7.10 3.04 -4.03
CA ALA A 327 -6.96 4.37 -4.59
C ALA A 327 -7.80 5.42 -3.82
N ALA A 328 -9.03 5.07 -3.44
CA ALA A 328 -9.91 5.96 -2.68
C ALA A 328 -9.36 6.29 -1.28
N ILE A 329 -8.67 5.35 -0.63
CA ILE A 329 -7.96 5.64 0.63
C ILE A 329 -6.83 6.65 0.38
N MET A 330 -6.00 6.43 -0.64
CA MET A 330 -4.88 7.33 -0.95
C MET A 330 -5.37 8.74 -1.33
N GLU A 331 -6.45 8.82 -2.12
CA GLU A 331 -7.08 10.07 -2.55
C GLU A 331 -7.71 10.81 -1.36
N ARG A 332 -8.39 10.09 -0.46
CA ARG A 332 -8.99 10.67 0.75
C ARG A 332 -7.97 11.40 1.62
N TYR A 333 -6.75 10.86 1.72
CA TYR A 333 -5.65 11.46 2.47
C TYR A 333 -4.84 12.49 1.66
N GLY A 334 -5.24 12.81 0.43
CA GLY A 334 -4.65 13.89 -0.35
C GLY A 334 -3.39 13.50 -1.13
N ALA A 335 -3.18 12.21 -1.41
CA ALA A 335 -2.11 11.80 -2.31
C ALA A 335 -2.34 12.39 -3.70
N VAL A 336 -1.31 13.03 -4.27
CA VAL A 336 -1.30 13.52 -5.66
C VAL A 336 -0.52 12.59 -6.58
N GLN A 337 0.32 11.73 -6.00
CA GLN A 337 0.93 10.57 -6.64
C GLN A 337 0.66 9.35 -5.76
N ALA A 338 0.21 8.24 -6.34
CA ALA A 338 0.10 6.98 -5.62
C ALA A 338 0.19 5.78 -6.57
N ALA A 339 0.81 4.70 -6.11
CA ALA A 339 0.95 3.47 -6.87
C ALA A 339 0.81 2.24 -5.97
N ASN A 340 0.32 1.15 -6.56
CA ASN A 340 0.28 -0.15 -5.92
C ASN A 340 1.68 -0.76 -5.88
N LEU A 341 1.98 -1.50 -4.81
CA LEU A 341 3.20 -2.29 -4.60
C LEU A 341 2.85 -3.78 -4.55
N ASP A 342 3.84 -4.64 -4.32
CA ASP A 342 3.58 -6.08 -4.17
C ASP A 342 2.57 -6.33 -3.05
N GLY A 343 1.66 -7.28 -3.27
CA GLY A 343 0.50 -7.50 -2.43
C GLY A 343 0.40 -8.93 -1.92
N GLY A 344 -0.81 -9.35 -1.60
CA GLY A 344 -1.10 -10.73 -1.21
C GLY A 344 -0.34 -11.13 0.06
N SER A 345 0.32 -12.29 0.04
CA SER A 345 1.04 -12.79 1.21
C SER A 345 2.31 -11.99 1.54
N SER A 346 2.76 -11.11 0.65
CA SER A 346 3.88 -10.19 0.88
C SER A 346 3.50 -8.97 1.71
N THR A 347 2.20 -8.62 1.78
CA THR A 347 1.72 -7.43 2.51
C THR A 347 2.02 -7.53 4.00
N VAL A 348 2.94 -6.67 4.45
CA VAL A 348 3.37 -6.54 5.84
C VAL A 348 3.74 -5.09 6.12
N MET A 349 3.34 -4.57 7.28
CA MET A 349 3.84 -3.35 7.89
C MET A 349 4.51 -3.66 9.23
N VAL A 350 5.72 -3.15 9.40
CA VAL A 350 6.54 -3.24 10.61
C VAL A 350 6.76 -1.84 11.16
N TYR A 351 6.56 -1.68 12.47
CA TYR A 351 6.87 -0.45 13.20
C TYR A 351 7.72 -0.78 14.42
N ARG A 352 8.87 -0.11 14.55
CA ARG A 352 9.88 -0.30 15.61
C ARG A 352 10.22 -1.77 15.85
N GLY A 353 10.42 -2.51 14.76
CA GLY A 353 10.78 -3.93 14.77
C GLY A 353 9.62 -4.90 15.05
N ARG A 354 8.40 -4.41 15.26
CA ARG A 354 7.21 -5.24 15.49
C ARG A 354 6.30 -5.24 14.25
N GLU A 355 5.82 -6.41 13.83
CA GLU A 355 4.71 -6.48 12.88
C GLU A 355 3.46 -5.86 13.50
N ILE A 356 2.87 -4.91 12.78
CA ILE A 356 1.62 -4.27 13.19
C ILE A 356 0.45 -4.60 12.27
N SER A 357 0.72 -5.19 11.09
CA SER A 357 -0.27 -5.79 10.17
C SER A 357 -0.40 -7.30 10.40
N ARG A 358 -1.49 -7.93 9.92
CA ARG A 358 -1.68 -9.38 10.00
C ARG A 358 -1.45 -10.02 8.61
N PRO A 359 -0.25 -10.52 8.30
CA PRO A 359 0.06 -11.07 6.98
C PRO A 359 -0.83 -12.25 6.60
N ALA A 360 -1.10 -12.38 5.31
CA ALA A 360 -1.80 -13.54 4.74
C ALA A 360 -0.90 -14.75 4.49
N ALA A 361 0.40 -14.64 4.78
CA ALA A 361 1.31 -15.78 4.75
C ALA A 361 0.96 -16.78 5.88
N GLY A 362 1.39 -18.04 5.73
CA GLY A 362 1.29 -19.06 6.80
C GLY A 362 2.27 -18.84 7.96
N THR A 363 2.99 -17.72 7.96
CA THR A 363 3.97 -17.30 8.97
C THR A 363 3.50 -16.02 9.65
N SER A 364 3.96 -15.77 10.88
CA SER A 364 3.63 -14.54 11.62
C SER A 364 4.29 -13.28 11.04
N TYR A 365 5.44 -13.43 10.37
CA TYR A 365 6.26 -12.33 9.84
C TYR A 365 6.06 -12.06 8.33
N GLY A 366 5.09 -12.72 7.70
CA GLY A 366 4.87 -12.62 6.26
C GLY A 366 5.87 -13.40 5.42
N ARG A 367 5.93 -13.10 4.11
CA ARG A 367 6.92 -13.69 3.21
C ARG A 367 8.30 -13.08 3.41
N ILE A 368 9.32 -13.85 3.07
CA ILE A 368 10.64 -13.29 2.81
C ILE A 368 10.62 -12.59 1.44
N VAL A 369 11.16 -11.37 1.39
CA VAL A 369 11.12 -10.47 0.23
C VAL A 369 12.54 -9.93 -0.07
N PRO A 370 12.81 -9.47 -1.30
CA PRO A 370 14.15 -8.99 -1.66
C PRO A 370 14.42 -7.57 -1.16
N ASN A 371 13.37 -6.77 -0.99
CA ASN A 371 13.44 -5.37 -0.63
C ASN A 371 12.17 -4.91 0.10
N ALA A 372 12.25 -3.73 0.70
CA ALA A 372 11.18 -3.08 1.44
C ALA A 372 11.27 -1.56 1.25
N ILE A 373 10.13 -0.87 1.29
CA ILE A 373 10.13 0.58 1.50
C ILE A 373 10.32 0.80 3.00
N VAL A 374 11.35 1.54 3.37
CA VAL A 374 11.74 1.77 4.76
C VAL A 374 11.71 3.26 5.09
N VAL A 375 11.36 3.60 6.32
CA VAL A 375 11.48 4.95 6.87
C VAL A 375 12.59 4.93 7.90
N THR A 376 13.70 5.62 7.63
CA THR A 376 14.84 5.68 8.56
C THR A 376 14.60 6.68 9.69
N TYR A 377 15.30 6.50 10.81
CA TYR A 377 15.33 7.52 11.86
C TYR A 377 15.91 8.84 11.32
N PRO A 378 15.37 10.02 11.73
CA PRO A 378 16.02 11.30 11.52
C PRO A 378 17.45 11.29 12.06
N LYS A 379 18.35 12.03 11.41
CA LYS A 379 19.77 12.11 11.78
C LYS A 379 20.02 13.02 12.97
#